data_AF-A0A973ZBB6-F1
#
_entry.id   AF-A0A973ZBB6-F1
#
_cell.length_a   1.000
_cell.length_b   1.000
_cell.length_c   1.000
_cell.angle_alpha   90.00
_cell.angle_beta   90.00
_cell.angle_gamma   90.00
#
_symmetry.space_group_name_H-M   'P 1'
#
loop_
_entity.id
_entity.type
_entity.pdbx_description
1 polymer ?
#
loop_
_entity_poly.entity_id
_entity_poly.type
_entity_poly.pdbx_seq_one_letter_code
_entity_poly.pdbx_strand_id
1 'polypeptide(L)'
;MSTRTGPPRPRRRRWLVWFLALCVVWTLGVIAWAAVALLTPAGDSSEEAVERKAGMHHDQHQPAGRYYVPTYARVEKDGTAVLRYEVGNGQDSSVKDFLRTYDITAKPKRTSPSKVTYADRFGDVRRTFTITYNPSPEPGGYDYARITVRAIGTDAN
;
A
#
# COMPACT_ATOMS: atom_id res chain seq x y z
N MET A 1 76.46 -26.56 17.23
CA MET A 1 76.39 -25.08 17.35
C MET A 1 75.20 -24.64 16.51
N SER A 2 74.10 -24.22 17.14
CA SER A 2 72.80 -24.02 16.49
C SER A 2 72.46 -22.53 16.50
N THR A 3 72.36 -21.89 15.34
CA THR A 3 71.93 -20.50 15.20
C THR A 3 70.60 -20.44 14.45
N ARG A 4 69.53 -20.24 15.22
CA ARG A 4 68.16 -20.05 14.75
C ARG A 4 67.94 -18.56 14.49
N THR A 5 67.99 -18.13 13.23
CA THR A 5 67.65 -16.77 12.82
C THR A 5 66.13 -16.62 12.68
N GLY A 6 65.52 -15.80 13.54
CA GLY A 6 64.10 -15.45 13.46
C GLY A 6 63.81 -14.47 12.31
N PRO A 7 62.65 -14.55 11.63
CA PRO A 7 62.34 -13.68 10.51
C PRO A 7 61.87 -12.27 10.95
N PRO A 8 61.94 -11.25 10.07
CA PRO A 8 61.76 -9.84 10.43
C PRO A 8 60.28 -9.53 10.78
N ARG A 9 60.04 -9.03 12.00
CA ARG A 9 58.69 -8.86 12.59
C ARG A 9 58.01 -7.46 12.55
N PRO A 10 58.47 -6.39 11.86
CA PRO A 10 57.73 -5.11 11.90
C PRO A 10 56.64 -4.97 10.82
N ARG A 11 56.87 -5.48 9.60
CA ARG A 11 55.98 -5.25 8.44
C ARG A 11 54.68 -6.06 8.50
N ARG A 12 54.76 -7.30 9.01
CA ARG A 12 53.62 -8.21 9.18
C ARG A 12 52.65 -7.74 10.28
N ARG A 13 53.15 -7.14 11.36
CA ARG A 13 52.33 -6.59 12.45
C ARG A 13 51.53 -5.36 12.01
N ARG A 14 52.15 -4.44 11.26
CA ARG A 14 51.43 -3.31 10.65
C ARG A 14 50.33 -3.77 9.70
N TRP A 15 50.61 -4.77 8.86
CA TRP A 15 49.62 -5.31 7.93
C TRP A 15 48.43 -5.95 8.65
N LEU A 16 48.70 -6.69 9.73
CA LEU A 16 47.66 -7.31 10.55
C LEU A 16 46.79 -6.28 11.28
N VAL A 17 47.39 -5.19 11.78
CA VAL A 17 46.66 -4.08 12.42
C VAL A 17 45.77 -3.36 11.40
N TRP A 18 46.26 -3.12 10.18
CA TRP A 18 45.46 -2.52 9.10
C TRP A 18 44.28 -3.42 8.70
N PHE A 19 44.53 -4.73 8.59
CA PHE A 19 43.48 -5.69 8.26
C PHE A 19 42.41 -5.77 9.35
N LEU A 20 42.82 -5.78 10.63
CA LEU A 20 41.89 -5.74 11.76
C LEU A 20 41.09 -4.44 11.80
N ALA A 21 41.72 -3.29 11.56
CA ALA A 21 41.03 -2.00 11.49
C ALA A 21 40.00 -1.98 10.36
N LEU A 22 40.35 -2.49 9.17
CA LEU A 22 39.42 -2.64 8.05
C LEU A 22 38.24 -3.55 8.42
N CYS A 23 38.50 -4.64 9.12
CA CYS A 23 37.47 -5.59 9.56
C CYS A 23 36.49 -4.94 10.56
N VAL A 24 37.01 -4.14 11.50
CA VAL A 24 36.18 -3.37 12.45
C VAL A 24 35.33 -2.32 11.72
N VAL A 25 35.91 -1.56 10.78
CA VAL A 25 35.15 -0.56 10.02
C VAL A 25 34.06 -1.23 9.18
N TRP A 26 34.37 -2.34 8.53
CA TRP A 26 33.40 -3.10 7.73
C TRP A 26 32.24 -3.63 8.59
N THR A 27 32.55 -4.22 9.75
CA THR A 27 31.52 -4.74 10.66
C THR A 27 30.64 -3.62 11.21
N LEU A 28 31.21 -2.47 11.59
CA LEU A 28 30.42 -1.30 11.99
C LEU A 28 29.53 -0.79 10.86
N GLY A 29 30.02 -0.79 9.61
CA GLY A 29 29.23 -0.42 8.44
C GLY A 29 28.02 -1.35 8.23
N VAL A 30 28.24 -2.67 8.34
CA VAL A 30 27.16 -3.67 8.24
C VAL A 30 26.15 -3.51 9.39
N ILE A 31 26.61 -3.28 10.62
CA ILE A 31 25.74 -3.08 11.78
C ILE A 31 24.90 -1.80 11.60
N ALA A 32 25.50 -0.70 11.17
CA ALA A 32 24.78 0.55 10.91
C ALA A 32 23.74 0.37 9.80
N TRP A 33 24.10 -0.32 8.72
CA TRP A 33 23.15 -0.63 7.64
C TRP A 33 22.00 -1.52 8.11
N ALA A 34 22.28 -2.57 8.90
CA ALA A 34 21.27 -3.44 9.47
C ALA A 34 20.35 -2.69 10.45
N ALA A 35 20.90 -1.79 11.27
CA ALA A 35 20.12 -0.92 12.15
C ALA A 35 19.19 -0.02 11.34
N VAL A 36 19.67 0.60 10.26
CA VAL A 36 18.82 1.38 9.35
C VAL A 36 17.73 0.51 8.73
N ALA A 37 18.06 -0.69 8.24
CA ALA A 37 17.07 -1.59 7.65
C ALA A 37 15.99 -2.06 8.64
N LEU A 38 16.37 -2.31 9.90
CA LEU A 38 15.44 -2.71 10.97
C LEU A 38 14.62 -1.55 11.52
N LEU A 39 15.17 -0.33 11.52
CA LEU A 39 14.51 0.87 12.03
C LEU A 39 13.74 1.63 10.95
N THR A 40 13.99 1.33 9.67
CA THR A 40 13.13 1.78 8.58
C THR A 40 11.85 0.98 8.72
N PRO A 41 10.71 1.62 9.06
CA PRO A 41 9.43 0.93 9.06
C PRO A 41 9.29 0.25 7.70
N ALA A 42 8.79 -0.99 7.68
CA ALA A 42 8.23 -1.53 6.45
C ALA A 42 7.11 -0.56 6.07
N GLY A 43 7.43 0.43 5.24
CA GLY A 43 6.45 1.40 4.78
C GLY A 43 5.29 0.60 4.23
N ASP A 44 4.08 1.05 4.54
CA ASP A 44 2.84 0.55 3.95
C ASP A 44 3.14 0.06 2.53
N SER A 45 2.67 -1.15 2.20
CA SER A 45 2.71 -1.58 0.81
C SER A 45 2.17 -0.43 -0.04
N SER A 46 2.71 -0.21 -1.25
CA SER A 46 2.28 0.95 -2.04
C SER A 46 0.76 1.00 -2.24
N GLU A 47 0.10 -0.15 -2.12
CA GLU A 47 -1.34 -0.32 -2.09
C GLU A 47 -2.00 0.19 -0.80
N GLU A 48 -1.56 -0.25 0.39
CA GLU A 48 -2.10 0.25 1.66
C GLU A 48 -1.96 1.77 1.81
N ALA A 49 -0.83 2.33 1.37
CA ALA A 49 -0.63 3.78 1.37
C ALA A 49 -1.63 4.50 0.46
N VAL A 50 -1.97 3.92 -0.69
CA VAL A 50 -3.00 4.46 -1.60
C VAL A 50 -4.38 4.34 -0.96
N GLU A 51 -4.68 3.22 -0.30
CA GLU A 51 -5.94 3.03 0.42
C GLU A 51 -6.12 4.07 1.53
N ARG A 52 -5.09 4.28 2.35
CA ARG A 52 -5.10 5.30 3.41
C ARG A 52 -5.28 6.70 2.83
N LYS A 53 -4.57 7.01 1.74
CA LYS A 53 -4.70 8.29 1.02
C LYS A 53 -6.10 8.51 0.45
N ALA A 54 -6.76 7.44 0.01
CA ALA A 54 -8.11 7.52 -0.53
C ALA A 54 -9.21 7.57 0.56
N GLY A 55 -8.86 7.40 1.84
CA GLY A 55 -9.83 7.23 2.91
C GLY A 55 -10.60 5.91 2.79
N MET A 56 -9.93 4.86 2.30
CA MET A 56 -10.51 3.54 2.02
C MET A 56 -9.83 2.42 2.82
N HIS A 57 -8.82 2.72 3.62
CA HIS A 57 -8.13 1.71 4.41
C HIS A 57 -9.02 1.23 5.55
N HIS A 58 -9.07 -0.08 5.79
CA HIS A 58 -9.98 -0.68 6.77
C HIS A 58 -9.87 -0.08 8.19
N ASP A 59 -8.66 0.23 8.66
CA ASP A 59 -8.45 0.90 9.96
C ASP A 59 -9.10 2.29 10.09
N GLN A 60 -9.46 2.93 8.97
CA GLN A 60 -10.11 4.25 8.96
C GLN A 60 -11.62 4.15 9.15
N HIS A 61 -12.20 2.95 9.05
CA HIS A 61 -13.63 2.70 9.13
C HIS A 61 -13.97 1.86 10.36
N GLN A 62 -15.21 1.90 10.82
CA GLN A 62 -15.60 1.02 11.92
C GLN A 62 -15.45 -0.45 11.49
N PRO A 63 -15.01 -1.34 12.38
CA PRO A 63 -14.86 -2.76 12.03
C PRO A 63 -16.20 -3.36 11.62
N ALA A 64 -16.43 -3.48 10.32
CA ALA A 64 -17.62 -4.13 9.75
C ALA A 64 -17.47 -5.67 9.70
N GLY A 65 -16.46 -6.23 10.37
CA GLY A 65 -16.11 -7.65 10.34
C GLY A 65 -15.50 -8.13 9.02
N ARG A 66 -15.42 -7.27 8.00
CA ARG A 66 -14.77 -7.51 6.71
C ARG A 66 -14.33 -6.20 6.07
N TYR A 67 -13.39 -6.31 5.15
CA TYR A 67 -12.92 -5.22 4.28
C TYR A 67 -12.74 -5.76 2.86
N TYR A 68 -12.74 -4.86 1.88
CA TYR A 68 -12.51 -5.22 0.49
C TYR A 68 -11.05 -4.98 0.11
N VAL A 69 -10.45 -5.95 -0.57
CA VAL A 69 -9.10 -5.81 -1.13
C VAL A 69 -9.24 -5.25 -2.55
N PRO A 70 -8.49 -4.19 -2.90
CA PRO A 70 -8.51 -3.69 -4.27
C PRO A 70 -7.86 -4.70 -5.23
N THR A 71 -8.31 -4.71 -6.49
CA THR A 71 -7.60 -5.38 -7.59
C THR A 71 -6.57 -4.45 -8.24
N TYR A 72 -6.60 -3.17 -7.88
CA TYR A 72 -5.70 -2.13 -8.36
C TYR A 72 -5.67 -0.97 -7.37
N ALA A 73 -4.47 -0.50 -7.04
CA ALA A 73 -4.23 0.67 -6.22
C ALA A 73 -3.04 1.47 -6.75
N ARG A 74 -3.25 2.76 -7.06
CA ARG A 74 -2.16 3.65 -7.47
C ARG A 74 -2.47 5.13 -7.20
N VAL A 75 -1.44 5.92 -6.94
CA VAL A 75 -1.51 7.39 -7.01
C VAL A 75 -1.12 7.87 -8.42
N GLU A 76 -1.99 8.64 -9.06
CA GLU A 76 -1.75 9.31 -10.34
C GLU A 76 -0.78 10.50 -10.17
N LYS A 77 -0.24 11.02 -11.28
CA LYS A 77 0.77 12.10 -11.27
C LYS A 77 0.24 13.40 -10.66
N ASP A 78 -1.05 13.64 -10.76
CA ASP A 78 -1.78 14.77 -10.18
C ASP A 78 -2.06 14.58 -8.67
N GLY A 79 -1.60 13.49 -8.08
CA GLY A 79 -1.83 13.16 -6.68
C GLY A 79 -3.14 12.42 -6.41
N THR A 80 -3.99 12.18 -7.41
CA THR A 80 -5.24 11.44 -7.24
C THR A 80 -4.97 9.98 -6.87
N ALA A 81 -5.51 9.51 -5.75
CA ALA A 81 -5.51 8.09 -5.42
C ALA A 81 -6.62 7.37 -6.20
N VAL A 82 -6.27 6.29 -6.88
CA VAL A 82 -7.18 5.49 -7.70
C VAL A 82 -7.16 4.05 -7.22
N LEU A 83 -8.34 3.56 -6.84
CA LEU A 83 -8.56 2.18 -6.42
C LEU A 83 -9.60 1.53 -7.32
N ARG A 84 -9.46 0.22 -7.57
CA ARG A 84 -10.49 -0.56 -8.26
C ARG A 84 -10.80 -1.81 -7.46
N TYR A 85 -12.08 -2.14 -7.40
CA TYR A 85 -12.60 -3.32 -6.73
C TYR A 85 -13.53 -4.07 -7.67
N GLU A 86 -13.67 -5.36 -7.41
CA GLU A 86 -14.66 -6.21 -8.04
C GLU A 86 -15.50 -6.85 -6.94
N VAL A 87 -16.82 -6.70 -7.05
CA VAL A 87 -17.77 -7.29 -6.09
C VAL A 87 -18.80 -8.11 -6.85
N GLY A 88 -19.21 -9.23 -6.29
CA GLY A 88 -20.23 -10.08 -6.89
C GLY A 88 -21.65 -9.55 -6.69
N ASN A 89 -22.62 -10.37 -7.09
CA ASN A 89 -24.04 -10.18 -6.79
C ASN A 89 -24.52 -11.13 -5.66
N GLY A 90 -23.62 -11.56 -4.78
CA GLY A 90 -23.92 -12.45 -3.65
C GLY A 90 -24.33 -11.69 -2.39
N GLN A 91 -24.88 -12.39 -1.39
CA GLN A 91 -25.22 -11.79 -0.09
C GLN A 91 -24.00 -11.27 0.67
N ASP A 92 -22.86 -11.95 0.55
CA ASP A 92 -21.65 -11.63 1.30
C ASP A 92 -20.71 -10.64 0.62
N SER A 93 -20.85 -10.45 -0.70
CA SER A 93 -20.06 -9.51 -1.49
C SER A 93 -20.97 -8.90 -2.54
N SER A 94 -21.48 -7.70 -2.22
CA SER A 94 -22.35 -6.91 -3.09
C SER A 94 -21.95 -5.44 -3.05
N VAL A 95 -22.44 -4.67 -4.03
CA VAL A 95 -22.28 -3.20 -4.02
C VAL A 95 -22.86 -2.59 -2.75
N LYS A 96 -24.01 -3.08 -2.27
CA LYS A 96 -24.65 -2.57 -1.06
C LYS A 96 -23.77 -2.82 0.17
N ASP A 97 -23.18 -4.00 0.27
CA ASP A 97 -22.25 -4.31 1.35
C ASP A 97 -21.00 -3.42 1.29
N PHE A 98 -20.39 -3.27 0.11
CA PHE A 98 -19.26 -2.36 -0.10
C PHE A 98 -19.56 -0.94 0.37
N LEU A 99 -20.71 -0.38 -0.03
CA LEU A 99 -21.10 0.98 0.35
C LEU A 99 -21.26 1.11 1.87
N ARG A 100 -21.80 0.07 2.53
CA ARG A 100 -21.93 0.03 3.99
C ARG A 100 -20.57 -0.08 4.69
N THR A 101 -19.68 -0.94 4.21
CA THR A 101 -18.36 -1.19 4.81
C THR A 101 -17.48 0.06 4.86
N TYR A 102 -17.69 1.00 3.94
CA TYR A 102 -16.93 2.26 3.86
C TYR A 102 -17.76 3.51 4.17
N ASP A 103 -18.91 3.32 4.84
CA ASP A 103 -19.82 4.37 5.32
C ASP A 103 -20.25 5.38 4.22
N ILE A 104 -20.40 4.88 2.98
CA ILE A 104 -20.77 5.70 1.82
C ILE A 104 -22.27 5.94 1.83
N THR A 105 -22.68 7.09 2.35
CA THR A 105 -24.09 7.50 2.49
C THR A 105 -24.54 8.50 1.42
N ALA A 106 -23.65 8.86 0.49
CA ALA A 106 -23.97 9.81 -0.57
C ALA A 106 -25.11 9.32 -1.46
N LYS A 107 -25.88 10.29 -1.98
CA LYS A 107 -26.98 9.99 -2.91
C LYS A 107 -26.41 9.48 -4.25
N PRO A 108 -26.90 8.35 -4.78
CA PRO A 108 -26.47 7.86 -6.08
C PRO A 108 -26.89 8.82 -7.19
N LYS A 109 -25.98 9.07 -8.12
CA LYS A 109 -26.26 9.71 -9.41
C LYS A 109 -26.17 8.66 -10.51
N ARG A 110 -27.31 8.27 -11.07
CA ARG A 110 -27.34 7.33 -12.20
C ARG A 110 -26.88 8.06 -13.47
N THR A 111 -25.83 7.54 -14.09
CA THR A 111 -25.27 8.12 -15.33
C THR A 111 -25.67 7.28 -16.55
N SER A 112 -25.93 5.98 -16.38
CA SER A 112 -26.49 5.10 -17.41
C SER A 112 -27.23 3.91 -16.77
N PRO A 113 -27.88 3.04 -17.56
CA PRO A 113 -28.50 1.82 -17.04
C PRO A 113 -27.54 0.92 -16.27
N SER A 114 -26.26 0.87 -16.63
CA SER A 114 -25.25 0.03 -15.98
C SER A 114 -24.23 0.83 -15.16
N LYS A 115 -24.41 2.15 -14.99
CA LYS A 115 -23.42 3.01 -14.33
C LYS A 115 -24.04 3.96 -13.31
N VAL A 116 -23.54 3.89 -12.08
CA VAL A 116 -23.94 4.75 -10.97
C VAL A 116 -22.70 5.41 -10.37
N THR A 117 -22.81 6.68 -10.01
CA THR A 117 -21.74 7.43 -9.38
C THR A 117 -22.17 7.95 -8.01
N TYR A 118 -21.27 7.87 -7.04
CA TYR A 118 -21.41 8.47 -5.71
C TYR A 118 -20.25 9.45 -5.53
N ALA A 119 -20.52 10.56 -4.85
CA ALA A 119 -19.49 11.52 -4.50
C ALA A 119 -19.70 11.94 -3.04
N ASP A 120 -18.66 11.80 -2.24
CA ASP A 120 -18.69 12.13 -0.82
C ASP A 120 -17.38 12.77 -0.37
N ARG A 121 -17.26 12.92 0.95
CA ARG A 121 -16.02 13.31 1.62
C ARG A 121 -15.77 12.40 2.81
N PHE A 122 -14.50 12.14 3.05
CA PHE A 122 -14.00 11.44 4.22
C PHE A 122 -12.83 12.24 4.80
N GLY A 123 -13.04 12.90 5.94
CA GLY A 123 -12.14 13.96 6.40
C GLY A 123 -11.93 15.01 5.31
N ASP A 124 -10.66 15.28 5.00
CA ASP A 124 -10.22 16.24 3.98
C ASP A 124 -10.10 15.63 2.56
N VAL A 125 -10.55 14.39 2.38
CA VAL A 125 -10.48 13.68 1.10
C VAL A 125 -11.84 13.71 0.41
N ARG A 126 -11.87 14.22 -0.81
CA ARG A 126 -13.05 14.12 -1.69
C ARG A 126 -12.96 12.81 -2.48
N ARG A 127 -13.97 11.95 -2.34
CA ARG A 127 -14.01 10.65 -3.01
C ARG A 127 -15.12 10.62 -4.06
N THR A 128 -14.83 9.98 -5.19
CA THR A 128 -15.81 9.70 -6.25
C THR A 128 -15.78 8.22 -6.56
N PHE A 129 -16.92 7.56 -6.37
CA PHE A 129 -17.11 6.15 -6.63
C PHE A 129 -17.87 5.99 -7.93
N THR A 130 -17.32 5.25 -8.87
CA THR A 130 -17.99 4.86 -10.11
C THR A 130 -18.23 3.37 -10.10
N ILE A 131 -19.50 2.99 -10.06
CA ILE A 131 -19.95 1.61 -10.08
C ILE A 131 -20.44 1.28 -11.48
N THR A 132 -19.80 0.30 -12.10
CA THR A 132 -20.19 -0.25 -13.39
C THR A 132 -20.67 -1.68 -13.19
N TYR A 133 -21.95 -1.91 -13.40
CA TYR A 133 -22.58 -3.21 -13.32
C TYR A 133 -22.36 -3.97 -14.63
N ASN A 134 -21.78 -5.17 -14.55
CA ASN A 134 -21.67 -6.04 -15.71
C ASN A 134 -22.95 -6.89 -15.82
N PRO A 135 -23.79 -6.70 -16.85
CA PRO A 135 -25.06 -7.41 -16.96
C PRO A 135 -24.84 -8.92 -16.97
N SER A 136 -25.66 -9.63 -16.19
CA SER A 136 -25.74 -11.09 -16.23
C SER A 136 -26.65 -11.52 -17.37
N PRO A 137 -26.44 -12.70 -17.98
CA PRO A 137 -27.44 -13.34 -18.84
C PRO A 137 -28.74 -13.67 -18.10
N GLU A 138 -28.74 -13.70 -16.76
CA GLU A 138 -29.95 -13.91 -15.96
C GLU A 138 -30.82 -12.63 -15.86
N PRO A 139 -32.17 -12.74 -15.91
CA PRO A 139 -33.05 -11.59 -15.88
C PRO A 139 -32.91 -10.76 -14.59
N GLY A 140 -32.57 -9.47 -14.73
CA GLY A 140 -32.57 -8.51 -13.62
C GLY A 140 -31.34 -8.52 -12.72
N GLY A 141 -30.30 -9.31 -13.06
CA GLY A 141 -29.07 -9.44 -12.30
C GLY A 141 -27.83 -8.82 -12.97
N TYR A 142 -26.75 -8.77 -12.21
CA TYR A 142 -25.39 -8.54 -12.70
C TYR A 142 -24.49 -9.68 -12.21
N ASP A 143 -23.46 -10.05 -12.97
CA ASP A 143 -22.53 -11.11 -12.53
C ASP A 143 -21.59 -10.55 -11.46
N TYR A 144 -21.01 -9.40 -11.78
CA TYR A 144 -20.16 -8.62 -10.89
C TYR A 144 -20.30 -7.13 -11.19
N ALA A 145 -19.91 -6.31 -10.23
CA ALA A 145 -19.80 -4.87 -10.37
C ALA A 145 -18.35 -4.46 -10.18
N ARG A 146 -17.85 -3.63 -11.09
CA ARG A 146 -16.56 -2.97 -10.94
C ARG A 146 -16.77 -1.63 -10.26
N ILE A 147 -16.08 -1.42 -9.15
CA ILE A 147 -16.11 -0.16 -8.41
C ILE A 147 -14.77 0.52 -8.62
N THR A 148 -14.78 1.76 -9.11
CA THR A 148 -13.58 2.60 -9.22
C THR A 148 -13.71 3.77 -8.26
N VAL A 149 -12.74 3.93 -7.38
CA VAL A 149 -12.64 5.06 -6.46
C VAL A 149 -11.58 6.00 -6.99
N ARG A 150 -11.91 7.29 -7.10
CA ARG A 150 -10.94 8.36 -7.29
C ARG A 150 -11.03 9.30 -6.12
N ALA A 151 -9.92 9.55 -5.46
CA ALA A 151 -9.85 10.33 -4.25
C ALA A 151 -8.75 11.38 -4.34
N ILE A 152 -9.09 12.61 -3.96
CA ILE A 152 -8.18 13.75 -3.98
C ILE A 152 -8.26 14.49 -2.66
N GLY A 153 -7.11 14.76 -2.05
CA GLY A 153 -7.03 15.60 -0.85
C GLY A 153 -7.21 17.07 -1.21
N THR A 154 -7.78 17.85 -0.29
CA THR A 154 -7.96 19.31 -0.49
C THR A 154 -6.67 20.10 -0.62
N ASP A 155 -5.52 19.54 -0.23
CA ASP A 155 -4.21 20.20 -0.30
C ASP A 155 -3.54 20.13 -1.69
N ALA A 156 -4.16 19.46 -2.66
CA ALA A 156 -3.60 19.21 -3.99
C ALA A 156 -3.99 20.30 -5.04
N ASN A 157 -4.12 21.55 -4.61
CA ASN A 157 -4.56 22.67 -5.46
C ASN A 157 -3.40 23.60 -5.85
#